data_AF-U2QIN3-F1
#
_entry.id   AF-U2QIN3-F1
#
_cell.length_a   1.000
_cell.length_b   1.000
_cell.length_c   1.000
_cell.angle_alpha   90.00
_cell.angle_beta   90.00
_cell.angle_gamma   90.00
#
_symmetry.space_group_name_H-M   'P 1'
#
loop_
_entity.id
_entity.type
_entity.pdbx_description
1 polymer ?
#
loop_
_entity_poly.entity_id
_entity_poly.type
_entity_poly.pdbx_seq_one_letter_code
_entity_poly.pdbx_strand_id
1 'polypeptide(L)'
;MGLGRISELGYGMLFGSDVKKQFFQKRIKGRGYCDVGTSVISEFYTPLVPKEHDFLQTIGSLAQARQDGTATCEAKGDGTD
;
A
#
# COMPACT_ATOMS: atom_id res chain seq x y z
N MET A 1 -7.72 6.94 -4.34
CA MET A 1 -6.24 6.98 -4.52
C MET A 1 -5.92 7.44 -5.93
N GLY A 2 -4.93 8.31 -6.12
CA GLY A 2 -4.46 8.71 -7.45
C GLY A 2 -2.93 8.72 -7.52
N LEU A 3 -2.37 8.15 -8.59
CA LEU A 3 -0.93 8.08 -8.82
C LEU A 3 -0.47 9.01 -9.95
N GLY A 4 0.75 9.53 -9.81
CA GLY A 4 1.45 10.23 -10.87
C GLY A 4 0.86 11.60 -11.21
N ARG A 5 0.91 11.93 -12.50
CA ARG A 5 0.52 13.21 -13.05
C ARG A 5 -0.98 13.19 -13.36
N ILE A 6 -1.77 13.83 -12.51
CA ILE A 6 -3.23 13.95 -12.68
C ILE A 6 -3.55 15.42 -12.97
N SER A 7 -4.47 15.68 -13.90
CA SER A 7 -4.98 17.03 -14.17
C SER A 7 -5.81 17.54 -13.00
N GLU A 8 -6.02 18.86 -12.93
CA GLU A 8 -6.91 19.46 -11.93
C GLU A 8 -8.33 18.85 -11.97
N LEU A 9 -8.88 18.65 -13.18
CA LEU A 9 -10.14 17.95 -13.37
C LEU A 9 -10.10 16.53 -12.79
N GLY A 10 -9.02 15.78 -13.03
CA GLY A 10 -8.86 14.44 -12.49
C GLY A 10 -8.74 14.42 -10.95
N TYR A 11 -8.15 15.46 -10.35
CA TYR A 11 -8.19 15.62 -8.89
C TYR A 11 -9.60 15.89 -8.38
N GLY A 12 -10.35 16.77 -9.05
CA GLY A 12 -11.76 17.02 -8.72
C GLY A 12 -12.63 15.77 -8.81
N MET A 13 -12.36 14.90 -9.78
CA MET A 13 -13.03 13.59 -9.92
C MET A 13 -12.68 12.61 -8.78
N LEU A 14 -11.42 12.61 -8.31
CA LEU A 14 -10.95 11.66 -7.29
C LEU A 14 -11.28 12.07 -5.86
N PHE A 15 -11.33 13.37 -5.58
CA PHE A 15 -11.40 13.89 -4.22
C PHE A 15 -12.50 14.94 -4.02
N GLY A 16 -13.29 15.23 -5.05
CA GLY A 16 -14.32 16.27 -5.03
C GLY A 16 -13.82 17.62 -5.56
N SER A 17 -14.72 18.39 -6.15
CA SER A 17 -14.43 19.73 -6.70
C SER A 17 -14.11 20.78 -5.64
N ASP A 18 -14.52 20.54 -4.39
CA ASP A 18 -14.40 21.51 -3.30
C ASP A 18 -13.03 21.45 -2.61
N VAL A 19 -12.12 20.63 -3.15
CA VAL A 19 -10.77 20.45 -2.64
C VAL A 19 -9.92 21.69 -2.91
N LYS A 20 -9.63 22.46 -1.86
CA LYS A 20 -8.77 23.66 -1.91
C LYS A 20 -7.26 23.36 -1.90
N LYS A 21 -6.87 22.09 -2.04
CA LYS A 21 -5.47 21.67 -1.94
C LYS A 21 -4.73 21.98 -3.25
N GLN A 22 -3.68 22.79 -3.15
CA GLN A 22 -2.74 23.01 -4.25
C GLN A 22 -1.93 21.74 -4.49
N PHE A 23 -2.25 21.00 -5.55
CA PHE A 23 -1.56 19.77 -5.91
C PHE A 23 -0.31 20.07 -6.73
N PHE A 24 0.85 19.92 -6.11
CA PHE A 24 2.12 20.02 -6.82
C PHE A 24 2.39 18.73 -7.60
N GLN A 25 2.82 18.90 -8.85
CA GLN A 25 3.10 17.80 -9.76
C GLN A 25 4.60 17.52 -9.82
N LYS A 26 5.12 16.83 -8.80
CA LYS A 26 6.53 16.41 -8.76
C LYS A 26 6.76 15.23 -9.70
N ARG A 27 7.87 15.23 -10.46
CA ARG A 27 8.25 14.12 -11.35
C ARG A 27 8.95 13.00 -10.56
N ILE A 28 8.19 12.33 -9.69
CA ILE A 28 8.71 11.23 -8.85
C ILE A 28 7.87 9.98 -9.13
N LYS A 29 8.53 8.86 -9.47
CA LYS A 29 7.86 7.58 -9.70
C LYS A 29 7.23 7.07 -8.40
N GLY A 30 6.02 6.50 -8.50
CA GLY A 30 5.28 6.00 -7.35
C GLY A 30 4.63 7.07 -6.47
N ARG A 31 4.87 8.36 -6.72
CA ARG A 31 4.23 9.44 -5.97
C ARG A 31 2.75 9.55 -6.33
N GLY A 32 1.90 9.77 -5.33
CA GLY A 32 0.48 10.03 -5.52
C GLY A 32 -0.15 10.77 -4.34
N TYR A 33 -1.47 10.87 -4.38
CA TYR A 33 -2.27 11.39 -3.29
C TYR A 33 -3.36 10.39 -2.85
N CYS A 34 -3.61 10.35 -1.55
CA CYS A 34 -4.50 9.42 -0.87
C CYS A 34 -5.38 10.18 0.11
N ASP A 35 -6.67 9.85 0.17
CA ASP A 35 -7.52 10.11 1.32
C ASP A 35 -7.99 8.75 1.85
N VAL A 36 -7.83 8.53 3.16
CA VAL A 36 -8.22 7.30 3.86
C VAL A 36 -9.64 7.39 4.46
N GLY A 37 -10.45 8.33 3.99
CA GLY A 37 -11.82 8.55 4.46
C GLY A 37 -11.94 9.65 5.52
N THR A 38 -10.93 10.52 5.64
CA THR A 38 -10.89 11.62 6.60
C THR A 38 -11.02 12.99 5.93
N SER A 39 -11.15 13.02 4.60
CA SER A 39 -11.11 14.25 3.79
C SER A 39 -9.77 14.99 3.85
N VAL A 40 -8.75 14.40 4.50
CA VAL A 40 -7.38 14.92 4.54
C VAL A 40 -6.55 14.20 3.49
N ILE A 41 -6.48 14.81 2.31
CA ILE A 41 -5.71 14.28 1.20
C ILE A 41 -4.22 14.41 1.50
N SER A 42 -3.49 13.31 1.52
CA SER A 42 -2.06 13.24 1.87
C SER A 42 -1.22 12.74 0.69
N GLU A 43 0.04 13.19 0.61
CA GLU A 43 1.02 12.67 -0.36
C GLU A 43 1.43 11.25 0.07
N PHE A 44 1.54 10.32 -0.89
CA PHE A 44 2.03 8.96 -0.63
C PHE A 44 3.01 8.50 -1.72
N TYR A 45 3.78 7.47 -1.42
CA TYR A 45 4.73 6.85 -2.34
C TYR A 45 4.51 5.34 -2.37
N THR A 46 4.23 4.78 -3.54
CA THR A 46 4.16 3.33 -3.71
C THR A 46 5.55 2.72 -3.60
N PRO A 47 5.69 1.54 -2.99
CA PRO A 47 6.91 0.77 -3.12
C PRO A 47 7.19 0.51 -4.60
N LEU A 48 8.45 0.68 -5.00
CA LEU A 48 8.90 0.37 -6.36
C LEU A 48 9.42 -1.04 -6.36
N VAL A 49 8.88 -1.87 -7.25
CA VAL A 49 9.33 -3.24 -7.45
C VAL A 49 10.19 -3.28 -8.73
N PRO A 50 11.35 -3.96 -8.73
CA PRO A 50 12.11 -4.21 -9.95
C PRO A 50 11.21 -4.83 -11.02
N LYS A 51 11.39 -4.43 -12.29
CA LYS A 51 10.51 -4.91 -13.37
C LYS A 51 10.62 -6.42 -13.55
N GLU A 52 11.80 -6.94 -13.28
CA GLU A 52 12.17 -8.35 -13.42
C GLU A 52 11.92 -9.14 -12.13
N HIS A 53 11.24 -8.56 -11.12
CA HIS A 53 10.93 -9.28 -9.89
C HIS A 53 9.82 -10.31 -10.11
N ASP A 54 10.14 -11.58 -9.84
CA ASP A 54 9.16 -12.66 -9.82
C ASP A 54 8.54 -12.82 -8.43
N PHE A 55 7.32 -12.31 -8.28
CA PHE A 55 6.55 -12.45 -7.05
C PHE A 55 6.23 -13.91 -6.73
N LEU A 56 5.89 -14.72 -7.75
CA LEU A 56 5.45 -16.09 -7.54
C LEU A 56 6.59 -16.98 -7.06
N GLN A 57 7.79 -16.82 -7.64
CA GLN A 57 8.98 -17.52 -7.17
C GLN A 57 9.33 -17.13 -5.72
N THR A 58 9.31 -15.83 -5.41
CA THR A 58 9.65 -15.33 -4.07
C THR A 58 8.63 -15.84 -3.03
N ILE A 59 7.33 -15.74 -3.34
CA ILE A 59 6.26 -16.25 -2.46
C ILE A 59 6.37 -17.76 -2.28
N GLY A 60 6.62 -18.51 -3.36
CA GLY A 60 6.78 -19.97 -3.29
C GLY A 60 7.95 -20.39 -2.39
N SER A 61 9.10 -19.73 -2.54
CA SER A 61 10.29 -19.98 -1.72
C SER A 61 10.01 -19.68 -0.23
N LEU A 62 9.31 -18.58 0.05
CA LEU A 62 8.93 -18.18 1.41
C LEU A 62 7.84 -19.09 2.03
N ALA A 63 6.98 -19.69 1.22
CA ALA A 63 5.99 -20.65 1.70
C ALA A 63 6.65 -21.97 2.10
N GLN A 64 7.59 -22.48 1.29
CA GLN A 64 8.37 -23.68 1.58
C GLN A 64 9.20 -23.52 2.86
N ALA A 65 9.98 -22.43 2.95
CA ALA A 65 10.83 -22.17 4.12
C ALA A 65 10.03 -22.07 5.45
N ARG A 66 8.76 -21.65 5.40
CA ARG A 66 7.88 -21.61 6.58
C ARG A 66 7.38 -22.99 6.99
N GLN A 67 7.21 -23.91 6.05
CA GLN A 67 6.80 -25.29 6.35
C GLN A 67 7.94 -26.06 7.04
N ASP A 68 9.18 -25.81 6.61
CA ASP A 68 10.37 -26.41 7.22
C ASP A 68 10.66 -25.87 8.65
N GLY A 69 10.02 -24.76 9.04
CA GLY A 69 10.22 -24.07 10.32
C GLY A 69 9.03 -24.17 11.30
N THR A 70 8.18 -25.19 11.19
CA THR A 70 6.99 -25.32 12.07
C THR A 70 7.41 -25.65 13.51
N ALA A 71 7.70 -24.61 14.32
CA ALA A 71 7.64 -24.72 15.77
C ALA A 71 6.15 -24.69 16.18
N THR A 72 5.64 -25.82 16.64
CA THR A 72 4.32 -25.92 17.26
C THR A 72 4.31 -25.08 18.54
N CYS A 73 3.68 -23.91 18.50
CA CYS A 73 3.34 -23.18 19.72
C CYS A 73 2.14 -23.89 20.37
N GLU A 74 2.44 -24.78 21.32
CA GLU A 74 1.43 -25.37 22.20
C GLU A 74 0.89 -24.27 23.12
N ALA A 75 -0.37 -23.88 22.91
CA ALA A 75 -1.08 -23.04 23.85
C ALA A 75 -1.50 -23.90 25.04
N LYS A 76 -0.79 -23.80 26.17
CA LYS A 76 -1.23 -24.39 27.44
C LYS A 76 -2.43 -23.57 27.94
N GLY A 77 -3.64 -24.10 27.74
CA GLY A 77 -4.86 -23.53 28.32
C GLY A 77 -4.81 -23.72 29.84
N ASP A 78 -4.58 -22.63 30.57
CA ASP A 78 -4.75 -22.63 32.03
C ASP A 78 -6.25 -22.43 32.30
N GLY A 79 -6.95 -23.56 32.43
CA GLY A 79 -8.33 -23.57 32.91
C GLY A 79 -8.33 -23.36 34.41
N THR A 80 -8.85 -22.22 34.85
CA THR A 80 -9.33 -22.04 36.22
C THR A 80 -10.82 -21.73 36.18
N ASP A 81 -11.54 -22.54 36.96
CA ASP A 81 -12.97 -22.56 37.31
C ASP A 81 -13.51 -21.19 37.75
#